data_AF-A0A944BNE2-F1
#
_entry.id   AF-A0A944BNE2-F1
#
_cell.length_a   1.000
_cell.length_b   1.000
_cell.length_c   1.000
_cell.angle_alpha   90.00
_cell.angle_beta   90.00
_cell.angle_gamma   90.00
#
_symmetry.space_group_name_H-M   'P 1'
#
loop_
_entity.id
_entity.type
_entity.pdbx_description
1 polymer ?
#
loop_
_entity_poly.entity_id
_entity_poly.type
_entity_poly.pdbx_seq_one_letter_code
_entity_poly.pdbx_strand_id
1 'polypeptide(L)'
;MNKIVDKEFFSANVVKLEIVAPLIAKARKAGHFVIVRVDENGERIPLTIADSNVEKGTITLVVQKVGVSSSKLCNLNVGDSVLDIVGPLGRATHIEKFGTVVCAGGGVGVAPMLPIIRAMKEAGNKVISVLAGRTKELIILESEVRKYSDEVVIMTDDGSYGNKGLITAGVETIINREKVDMCVTIGPAIMMKFVSLLTKKYEIPTVASLNTIMVDGTGMCGACRVTIDGVTKFVCVDGPEFDAHKVNFDEMMMRLSAYKPEEAEAFNNYKNQNC
;
A
#
# COMPACT_ATOMS: atom_id res chain seq x y z
N MET A 1 -23.01 -8.51 -8.32
CA MET A 1 -22.62 -8.76 -6.92
C MET A 1 -21.11 -8.89 -6.87
N ASN A 2 -20.47 -8.34 -5.83
CA ASN A 2 -19.00 -8.33 -5.68
C ASN A 2 -18.52 -9.69 -5.13
N LYS A 3 -18.70 -10.74 -5.95
CA LYS A 3 -18.43 -12.13 -5.57
C LYS A 3 -16.93 -12.42 -5.60
N ILE A 4 -16.43 -13.12 -4.58
CA ILE A 4 -15.05 -13.65 -4.56
C ILE A 4 -15.01 -14.89 -5.44
N VAL A 5 -14.15 -14.87 -6.46
CA VAL A 5 -14.00 -15.95 -7.45
C VAL A 5 -12.71 -16.72 -7.30
N ASP A 6 -11.68 -16.11 -6.69
CA ASP A 6 -10.43 -16.78 -6.34
C ASP A 6 -9.92 -16.25 -5.00
N LYS A 7 -9.22 -17.11 -4.25
CA LYS A 7 -8.60 -16.78 -2.97
C LYS A 7 -7.31 -17.56 -2.81
N GLU A 8 -6.23 -16.85 -2.52
CA GLU A 8 -4.91 -17.43 -2.30
C GLU A 8 -4.28 -16.84 -1.03
N PHE A 9 -3.61 -17.68 -0.24
CA PHE A 9 -2.85 -17.23 0.92
C PHE A 9 -1.38 -17.08 0.54
N PHE A 10 -0.86 -15.86 0.55
CA PHE A 10 0.58 -15.63 0.41
C PHE A 10 1.33 -15.87 1.71
N SER A 11 0.65 -15.72 2.85
CA SER A 11 1.12 -16.13 4.17
C SER A 11 -0.07 -16.33 5.11
N ALA A 12 0.19 -16.70 6.37
CA ALA A 12 -0.86 -16.80 7.40
C ALA A 12 -1.69 -15.51 7.56
N ASN A 13 -1.06 -14.36 7.29
CA ASN A 13 -1.64 -13.03 7.50
C ASN A 13 -1.94 -12.28 6.21
N VAL A 14 -1.48 -12.73 5.04
CA VAL A 14 -1.67 -12.02 3.76
C VAL A 14 -2.48 -12.87 2.79
N VAL A 15 -3.59 -12.30 2.33
CA VAL A 15 -4.56 -12.98 1.46
C VAL A 15 -4.73 -12.18 0.17
N LYS A 16 -4.67 -12.89 -0.96
CA LYS A 16 -5.08 -12.41 -2.28
C LYS A 16 -6.55 -12.79 -2.49
N LEU A 17 -7.37 -11.82 -2.88
CA LEU A 17 -8.77 -12.02 -3.23
C LEU A 17 -9.01 -11.52 -4.65
N GLU A 18 -9.57 -12.37 -5.52
CA GLU A 18 -10.08 -11.95 -6.83
C GLU A 18 -11.60 -11.76 -6.72
N ILE A 19 -12.08 -10.55 -7.02
CA ILE A 19 -13.46 -10.14 -6.78
C ILE A 19 -14.05 -9.60 -8.08
N VAL A 20 -15.28 -10.03 -8.41
CA VAL A 20 -16.03 -9.54 -9.56
C VAL A 20 -16.36 -8.06 -9.37
N ALA A 21 -15.78 -7.20 -10.22
CA ALA A 21 -16.06 -5.76 -10.25
C ALA A 21 -15.76 -5.21 -11.67
N PRO A 22 -16.58 -5.51 -12.69
CA PRO A 22 -16.20 -5.31 -14.10
C PRO A 22 -15.93 -3.84 -14.47
N LEU A 23 -16.73 -2.91 -13.94
CA LEU A 23 -16.54 -1.47 -14.18
C LEU A 23 -15.22 -0.99 -13.56
N ILE A 24 -14.87 -1.50 -12.39
CA ILE A 24 -13.63 -1.16 -11.70
C ILE A 24 -12.43 -1.73 -12.46
N ALA A 25 -12.52 -3.00 -12.86
CA ALA A 25 -11.49 -3.69 -13.62
C ALA A 25 -11.15 -2.95 -14.93
N LYS A 26 -12.16 -2.44 -15.64
CA LYS A 26 -11.97 -1.69 -16.88
C LYS A 26 -11.31 -0.32 -16.68
N ALA A 27 -11.59 0.36 -15.56
CA ALA A 27 -11.14 1.73 -15.29
C ALA A 27 -9.83 1.81 -14.48
N ARG A 28 -9.36 0.69 -13.91
CA ARG A 28 -8.21 0.65 -13.02
C ARG A 28 -6.91 1.07 -13.73
N LYS A 29 -6.08 1.84 -13.02
CA LYS A 29 -4.66 2.12 -13.30
C LYS A 29 -3.84 1.98 -12.02
N ALA A 30 -2.52 1.77 -12.11
CA ALA A 30 -1.64 1.75 -10.93
C ALA A 30 -1.88 2.99 -10.03
N GLY A 31 -1.73 2.83 -8.71
CA GLY A 31 -1.96 3.91 -7.72
C GLY A 31 -3.41 4.12 -7.26
N HIS A 32 -4.42 3.70 -8.03
CA HIS A 32 -5.81 3.80 -7.56
C HIS A 32 -6.04 2.95 -6.27
N PHE A 33 -7.22 3.01 -5.67
CA PHE A 33 -7.68 2.09 -4.63
C PHE A 33 -9.21 1.91 -4.65
N VAL A 34 -9.76 1.12 -3.74
CA VAL A 34 -11.21 0.98 -3.50
C VAL A 34 -11.53 1.22 -2.03
N ILE A 35 -12.74 1.70 -1.75
CA ILE A 35 -13.34 1.59 -0.42
C ILE A 35 -14.15 0.30 -0.35
N VAL A 36 -13.91 -0.49 0.69
CA VAL A 36 -14.57 -1.77 0.93
C VAL A 36 -15.35 -1.71 2.25
N ARG A 37 -16.58 -2.22 2.23
CA ARG A 37 -17.35 -2.56 3.45
C ARG A 37 -17.76 -4.03 3.35
N VAL A 38 -17.40 -4.82 4.36
CA VAL A 38 -17.54 -6.29 4.33
C VAL A 38 -18.98 -6.73 4.56
N ASP A 39 -19.62 -6.19 5.59
CA ASP A 39 -20.96 -6.55 6.05
C ASP A 39 -21.75 -5.29 6.49
N GLU A 40 -23.02 -5.44 6.82
CA GLU A 40 -23.91 -4.30 7.16
C GLU A 40 -23.41 -3.47 8.35
N ASN A 41 -22.73 -4.12 9.30
CA ASN A 41 -22.16 -3.51 10.50
C ASN A 41 -20.67 -3.18 10.35
N GLY A 42 -20.12 -3.34 9.14
CA GLY A 42 -18.71 -3.09 8.84
C GLY A 42 -18.42 -1.61 8.63
N GLU A 43 -17.21 -1.20 9.01
CA GLU A 43 -16.66 0.10 8.58
C GLU A 43 -16.19 0.06 7.11
N ARG A 44 -15.93 1.24 6.57
CA ARG A 44 -15.40 1.46 5.21
C ARG A 44 -13.89 1.58 5.27
N ILE A 45 -13.16 0.66 4.65
CA ILE A 45 -11.68 0.66 4.64
C ILE A 45 -11.11 0.84 3.23
N PRO A 46 -10.03 1.63 3.06
CA PRO A 46 -9.35 1.75 1.78
C PRO A 46 -8.41 0.56 1.53
N LEU A 47 -8.50 -0.04 0.34
CA LEU A 47 -7.63 -1.12 -0.11
C LEU A 47 -7.15 -0.86 -1.54
N THR A 48 -5.84 -0.96 -1.77
CA THR A 48 -5.29 -0.79 -3.13
C THR A 48 -5.69 -1.97 -4.02
N ILE A 49 -6.03 -1.68 -5.27
CA ILE A 49 -6.24 -2.74 -6.27
C ILE A 49 -4.86 -3.14 -6.80
N ALA A 50 -4.45 -4.36 -6.49
CA ALA A 50 -3.16 -4.91 -6.87
C ALA A 50 -3.11 -5.32 -8.34
N ASP A 51 -4.24 -5.77 -8.89
CA ASP A 51 -4.35 -6.19 -10.29
C ASP A 51 -5.81 -6.14 -10.79
N SER A 52 -6.01 -6.28 -12.09
CA SER A 52 -7.34 -6.42 -12.68
C SER A 52 -7.32 -7.27 -13.94
N ASN A 53 -8.35 -8.10 -14.13
CA ASN A 53 -8.57 -8.83 -15.37
C ASN A 53 -9.84 -8.31 -16.05
N VAL A 54 -9.68 -7.61 -17.17
CA VAL A 54 -10.78 -6.99 -17.91
C VAL A 54 -11.71 -8.04 -18.53
N GLU A 55 -11.16 -9.15 -19.04
CA GLU A 55 -11.94 -10.22 -19.67
C GLU A 55 -12.83 -10.96 -18.65
N LYS A 56 -12.27 -11.28 -17.49
CA LYS A 56 -13.01 -11.89 -16.37
C LYS A 56 -13.90 -10.89 -15.61
N GLY A 57 -13.67 -9.59 -15.79
CA GLY A 57 -14.37 -8.53 -15.07
C GLY A 57 -14.03 -8.50 -13.58
N THR A 58 -12.80 -8.81 -13.21
CA THR A 58 -12.36 -8.96 -11.82
C THR A 58 -11.26 -7.99 -11.43
N ILE A 59 -11.21 -7.66 -10.14
CA ILE A 59 -10.11 -6.95 -9.50
C ILE A 59 -9.44 -7.85 -8.47
N THR A 60 -8.15 -7.64 -8.25
CA THR A 60 -7.38 -8.35 -7.23
C THR A 60 -7.06 -7.40 -6.08
N LEU A 61 -7.42 -7.79 -4.86
CA LEU A 61 -7.01 -7.13 -3.63
C LEU A 61 -6.00 -8.02 -2.90
N VAL A 62 -4.94 -7.42 -2.37
CA VAL A 62 -4.00 -8.10 -1.46
C VAL A 62 -4.12 -7.44 -0.10
N VAL A 63 -4.56 -8.21 0.89
CA VAL A 63 -4.99 -7.72 2.19
C VAL A 63 -4.20 -8.42 3.29
N GLN A 64 -3.66 -7.64 4.22
CA GLN A 64 -3.05 -8.17 5.43
C GLN A 64 -4.02 -8.08 6.61
N LYS A 65 -4.12 -9.15 7.41
CA LYS A 65 -4.91 -9.19 8.64
C LYS A 65 -4.24 -8.33 9.71
N VAL A 66 -4.75 -7.12 9.93
CA VAL A 66 -4.20 -6.14 10.89
C VAL A 66 -5.22 -5.64 11.92
N GLY A 67 -6.51 -5.88 11.68
CA GLY A 67 -7.62 -5.47 12.55
C GLY A 67 -8.92 -6.15 12.16
N VAL A 68 -10.05 -5.75 12.76
CA VAL A 68 -11.36 -6.40 12.62
C VAL A 68 -11.78 -6.52 11.15
N SER A 69 -11.84 -5.41 10.42
CA SER A 69 -12.38 -5.35 9.05
C SER A 69 -11.53 -6.14 8.06
N SER A 70 -10.20 -6.00 8.13
CA SER A 70 -9.27 -6.81 7.34
C SER A 70 -9.37 -8.31 7.65
N SER A 71 -9.62 -8.69 8.91
CA SER A 71 -9.75 -10.08 9.33
C SER A 71 -11.05 -10.68 8.81
N LYS A 72 -12.17 -9.95 8.94
CA LYS A 72 -13.46 -10.32 8.38
C LYS A 72 -13.38 -10.54 6.86
N LEU A 73 -12.78 -9.59 6.14
CA LEU A 73 -12.60 -9.69 4.68
C LEU A 73 -11.77 -10.92 4.30
N CYS A 74 -10.65 -11.15 4.99
CA CYS A 74 -9.78 -12.30 4.75
C CYS A 74 -10.41 -13.64 5.13
N ASN A 75 -11.49 -13.65 5.93
CA ASN A 75 -12.20 -14.86 6.35
C ASN A 75 -13.34 -15.25 5.40
N LEU A 76 -13.76 -14.37 4.48
CA LEU A 76 -14.68 -14.72 3.40
C LEU A 76 -14.07 -15.78 2.47
N ASN A 77 -14.89 -16.67 1.94
CA ASN A 77 -14.51 -17.76 1.05
C ASN A 77 -14.86 -17.48 -0.41
N VAL A 78 -14.29 -18.28 -1.31
CA VAL A 78 -14.74 -18.31 -2.71
C VAL A 78 -16.21 -18.66 -2.74
N GLY A 79 -17.01 -17.86 -3.45
CA GLY A 79 -18.47 -17.97 -3.41
C GLY A 79 -19.14 -16.82 -2.65
N ASP A 80 -18.50 -16.30 -1.60
CA ASP A 80 -19.03 -15.22 -0.79
C ASP A 80 -18.98 -13.89 -1.54
N SER A 81 -19.72 -12.89 -1.05
CA SER A 81 -19.76 -11.55 -1.62
C SER A 81 -19.36 -10.49 -0.59
N VAL A 82 -18.61 -9.51 -1.06
CA VAL A 82 -18.33 -8.28 -0.31
C VAL A 82 -19.50 -7.33 -0.48
N LEU A 83 -20.05 -6.81 0.62
CA LEU A 83 -21.25 -5.98 0.58
C LEU A 83 -21.09 -4.76 -0.34
N ASP A 84 -20.08 -3.93 -0.07
CA ASP A 84 -19.80 -2.73 -0.89
C ASP A 84 -18.35 -2.68 -1.35
N ILE A 85 -18.17 -2.34 -2.63
CA ILE A 85 -16.87 -1.98 -3.22
C ILE A 85 -17.10 -0.73 -4.07
N VAL A 86 -16.38 0.34 -3.75
CA VAL A 86 -16.45 1.61 -4.47
C VAL A 86 -15.09 1.97 -5.04
N GLY A 87 -15.02 2.14 -6.36
CA GLY A 87 -13.85 2.67 -7.04
C GLY A 87 -13.88 2.49 -8.57
N PRO A 88 -12.72 2.60 -9.24
CA PRO A 88 -11.42 2.93 -8.65
C PRO A 88 -11.40 4.39 -8.17
N LEU A 89 -10.72 4.63 -7.05
CA LEU A 89 -10.58 5.93 -6.39
C LEU A 89 -9.11 6.37 -6.39
N GLY A 90 -8.88 7.65 -6.08
CA GLY A 90 -7.56 8.26 -6.15
C GLY A 90 -7.13 8.58 -7.59
N ARG A 91 -6.02 9.29 -7.70
CA ARG A 91 -5.31 9.56 -8.95
C ARG A 91 -4.40 8.39 -9.26
N ALA A 92 -4.29 8.08 -10.55
CA ALA A 92 -3.34 7.07 -11.01
C ALA A 92 -1.91 7.54 -10.74
N THR A 93 -1.03 6.59 -10.44
CA THR A 93 0.41 6.83 -10.38
C THR A 93 0.88 7.46 -11.68
N HIS A 94 1.75 8.45 -11.57
CA HIS A 94 2.44 9.01 -12.74
C HIS A 94 3.50 8.02 -13.21
N ILE A 95 3.28 7.42 -14.39
CA ILE A 95 4.16 6.39 -14.95
C ILE A 95 4.80 6.91 -16.22
N GLU A 96 6.13 7.01 -16.20
CA GLU A 96 6.97 7.38 -17.34
C GLU A 96 8.30 6.61 -17.27
N LYS A 97 9.13 6.74 -18.30
CA LYS A 97 10.50 6.20 -18.29
C LYS A 97 11.45 7.22 -17.66
N PHE A 98 11.60 7.16 -16.34
CA PHE A 98 12.48 8.01 -15.54
C PHE A 98 13.96 7.60 -15.64
N GLY A 99 14.25 6.29 -15.71
CA GLY A 99 15.60 5.74 -15.61
C GLY A 99 15.67 4.66 -14.53
N THR A 100 16.44 4.90 -13.47
CA THR A 100 16.50 4.03 -12.29
C THR A 100 15.48 4.49 -11.24
N VAL A 101 14.53 3.61 -10.91
CA VAL A 101 13.47 3.86 -9.92
C VAL A 101 13.68 2.95 -8.71
N VAL A 102 13.86 3.54 -7.53
CA VAL A 102 13.93 2.80 -6.26
C VAL A 102 12.54 2.72 -5.61
N CYS A 103 12.00 1.52 -5.46
CA CYS A 103 10.72 1.27 -4.82
C CYS A 103 10.92 0.77 -3.38
N ALA A 104 10.73 1.63 -2.39
CA ALA A 104 10.95 1.37 -0.97
C ALA A 104 9.64 1.01 -0.25
N GLY A 105 9.38 -0.29 -0.08
CA GLY A 105 8.16 -0.84 0.52
C GLY A 105 8.39 -1.42 1.92
N GLY A 106 7.50 -1.10 2.87
CA GLY A 106 7.59 -1.62 4.24
C GLY A 106 6.30 -2.27 4.74
N GLY A 107 6.39 -3.50 5.25
CA GLY A 107 5.26 -4.26 5.80
C GLY A 107 4.06 -4.30 4.85
N VAL A 108 2.88 -3.91 5.34
CA VAL A 108 1.63 -3.81 4.55
C VAL A 108 1.77 -2.98 3.27
N GLY A 109 2.73 -2.03 3.24
CA GLY A 109 2.96 -1.13 2.11
C GLY A 109 3.53 -1.81 0.86
N VAL A 110 4.03 -3.05 0.97
CA VAL A 110 4.51 -3.80 -0.20
C VAL A 110 3.36 -4.19 -1.13
N ALA A 111 2.18 -4.52 -0.58
CA ALA A 111 0.99 -4.85 -1.36
C ALA A 111 0.54 -3.73 -2.31
N PRO A 112 0.35 -2.47 -1.85
CA PRO A 112 0.03 -1.36 -2.73
C PRO A 112 1.21 -0.93 -3.63
N MET A 113 2.46 -1.25 -3.27
CA MET A 113 3.64 -0.97 -4.09
C MET A 113 3.72 -1.90 -5.32
N LEU A 114 3.26 -3.15 -5.21
CA LEU A 114 3.35 -4.14 -6.29
C LEU A 114 2.82 -3.66 -7.66
N PRO A 115 1.61 -3.08 -7.79
CA PRO A 115 1.14 -2.55 -9.08
C PRO A 115 2.00 -1.40 -9.61
N ILE A 116 2.65 -0.62 -8.73
CA ILE A 116 3.53 0.49 -9.13
C ILE A 116 4.86 -0.04 -9.66
N ILE A 117 5.47 -1.01 -8.96
CA ILE A 117 6.68 -1.71 -9.40
C ILE A 117 6.46 -2.30 -10.79
N ARG A 118 5.34 -3.01 -11.00
CA ARG A 118 4.98 -3.57 -12.30
C ARG A 118 4.89 -2.49 -13.37
N ALA A 119 4.11 -1.44 -13.13
CA ALA A 119 3.91 -0.38 -14.12
C ALA A 119 5.20 0.38 -14.46
N MET A 120 6.06 0.65 -13.47
CA MET A 120 7.37 1.26 -13.70
C MET A 120 8.27 0.35 -14.53
N LYS A 121 8.26 -0.96 -14.27
CA LYS A 121 9.05 -1.93 -15.03
C LYS A 121 8.57 -2.04 -16.47
N GLU A 122 7.26 -2.11 -16.69
CA GLU A 122 6.63 -2.16 -18.01
C GLU A 122 6.88 -0.87 -18.82
N ALA A 123 7.02 0.28 -18.16
CA ALA A 123 7.44 1.55 -18.79
C ALA A 123 8.92 1.59 -19.20
N GLY A 124 9.70 0.53 -18.90
CA GLY A 124 11.09 0.40 -19.31
C GLY A 124 12.10 1.04 -18.34
N ASN A 125 11.72 1.23 -17.08
CA ASN A 125 12.64 1.65 -16.03
C ASN A 125 13.50 0.47 -15.53
N LYS A 126 14.69 0.80 -15.00
CA LYS A 126 15.41 -0.11 -14.10
C LYS A 126 14.77 0.02 -12.72
N VAL A 127 14.16 -1.04 -12.22
CA VAL A 127 13.42 -1.04 -10.94
C VAL A 127 14.23 -1.79 -9.90
N ILE A 128 14.58 -1.10 -8.81
CA ILE A 128 15.27 -1.68 -7.66
C ILE A 128 14.35 -1.57 -6.47
N SER A 129 13.89 -2.72 -5.95
CA SER A 129 12.95 -2.74 -4.84
C SER A 129 13.68 -2.97 -3.52
N VAL A 130 13.39 -2.16 -2.51
CA VAL A 130 13.85 -2.35 -1.13
C VAL A 130 12.65 -2.74 -0.28
N LEU A 131 12.64 -3.98 0.22
CA LEU A 131 11.57 -4.48 1.07
C LEU A 131 12.05 -4.53 2.52
N ALA A 132 11.28 -3.93 3.43
CA ALA A 132 11.63 -3.89 4.84
C ALA A 132 10.54 -4.47 5.75
N GLY A 133 10.97 -5.16 6.81
CA GLY A 133 10.12 -5.71 7.87
C GLY A 133 10.89 -5.81 9.18
N ARG A 134 10.19 -5.89 10.32
CA ARG A 134 10.89 -6.02 11.62
C ARG A 134 11.59 -7.37 11.76
N THR A 135 10.98 -8.41 11.20
CA THR A 135 11.45 -9.79 11.20
C THR A 135 11.17 -10.42 9.84
N LYS A 136 11.76 -11.59 9.57
CA LYS A 136 11.58 -12.38 8.34
C LYS A 136 10.10 -12.62 8.01
N GLU A 137 9.28 -12.91 9.00
CA GLU A 137 7.87 -13.27 8.82
C GLU A 137 7.01 -12.09 8.35
N LEU A 138 7.51 -10.87 8.49
CA LEU A 138 6.85 -9.64 8.05
C LEU A 138 7.28 -9.20 6.65
N ILE A 139 8.23 -9.90 6.02
CA ILE A 139 8.52 -9.72 4.60
C ILE A 139 7.43 -10.44 3.80
N ILE A 140 6.70 -9.67 3.00
CA ILE A 140 5.56 -10.17 2.23
C ILE A 140 5.80 -9.92 0.74
N LEU A 141 5.20 -10.76 -0.12
CA LEU A 141 5.18 -10.59 -1.58
C LEU A 141 6.55 -10.52 -2.26
N GLU A 142 7.62 -10.99 -1.62
CA GLU A 142 8.96 -10.96 -2.21
C GLU A 142 9.01 -11.64 -3.59
N SER A 143 8.42 -12.83 -3.73
CA SER A 143 8.36 -13.54 -5.01
C SER A 143 7.69 -12.73 -6.10
N GLU A 144 6.61 -12.02 -5.77
CA GLU A 144 5.85 -11.20 -6.70
C GLU A 144 6.61 -9.93 -7.08
N VAL A 145 7.28 -9.31 -6.11
CA VAL A 145 8.13 -8.13 -6.35
C VAL A 145 9.33 -8.48 -7.24
N ARG A 146 9.96 -9.64 -7.02
CA ARG A 146 11.11 -10.11 -7.82
C ARG A 146 10.78 -10.29 -9.31
N LYS A 147 9.55 -10.64 -9.66
CA LYS A 147 9.12 -10.79 -11.07
C LYS A 147 9.21 -9.49 -11.87
N TYR A 148 9.11 -8.34 -11.21
CA TYR A 148 9.05 -7.02 -11.84
C TYR A 148 10.16 -6.08 -11.38
N SER A 149 11.20 -6.59 -10.69
CA SER A 149 12.36 -5.81 -10.26
C SER A 149 13.63 -6.36 -10.89
N ASP A 150 14.55 -5.47 -11.27
CA ASP A 150 15.90 -5.85 -11.70
C ASP A 150 16.74 -6.32 -10.49
N GLU A 151 16.46 -5.76 -9.31
CA GLU A 151 17.06 -6.18 -8.05
C GLU A 151 16.07 -6.02 -6.90
N VAL A 152 16.16 -6.92 -5.92
CA VAL A 152 15.39 -6.82 -4.67
C VAL A 152 16.35 -6.92 -3.49
N VAL A 153 16.39 -5.85 -2.69
CA VAL A 153 17.14 -5.75 -1.43
C VAL A 153 16.17 -5.98 -0.28
N ILE A 154 16.49 -6.95 0.58
CA ILE A 154 15.70 -7.24 1.79
C ILE A 154 16.39 -6.64 3.01
N MET A 155 15.63 -5.89 3.81
CA MET A 155 16.07 -5.27 5.06
C MET A 155 15.22 -5.80 6.22
N THR A 156 15.86 -6.32 7.27
CA THR A 156 15.18 -6.66 8.53
C THR A 156 15.80 -5.95 9.72
N ASP A 157 14.97 -5.43 10.63
CA ASP A 157 15.46 -4.70 11.81
C ASP A 157 16.35 -5.59 12.70
N ASP A 158 15.97 -6.86 12.86
CA ASP A 158 16.67 -7.83 13.69
C ASP A 158 17.80 -8.58 12.95
N GLY A 159 17.83 -8.55 11.61
CA GLY A 159 18.76 -9.30 10.77
C GLY A 159 18.36 -10.76 10.55
N SER A 160 17.11 -11.13 10.85
CA SER A 160 16.60 -12.50 10.66
C SER A 160 16.53 -12.94 9.20
N TYR A 161 16.50 -12.00 8.25
CA TYR A 161 16.52 -12.28 6.81
C TYR A 161 17.01 -11.10 5.98
N GLY A 162 17.81 -11.37 4.95
CA GLY A 162 18.46 -10.32 4.16
C GLY A 162 19.51 -9.56 4.97
N ASN A 163 19.56 -8.24 4.79
CA ASN A 163 20.50 -7.38 5.52
C ASN A 163 19.86 -6.85 6.80
N LYS A 164 20.65 -6.77 7.87
CA LYS A 164 20.22 -6.12 9.11
C LYS A 164 20.18 -4.60 8.93
N GLY A 165 19.05 -3.98 9.23
CA GLY A 165 18.91 -2.52 9.25
C GLY A 165 17.56 -2.01 8.76
N LEU A 166 17.42 -0.69 8.78
CA LEU A 166 16.22 -0.01 8.32
C LEU A 166 16.19 0.13 6.79
N ILE A 167 15.00 0.38 6.25
CA ILE A 167 14.82 0.59 4.80
C ILE A 167 15.73 1.68 4.23
N THR A 168 16.02 2.72 5.02
CA THR A 168 16.88 3.85 4.61
C THR A 168 18.30 3.40 4.31
N ALA A 169 18.85 2.44 5.06
CA ALA A 169 20.18 1.90 4.80
C ALA A 169 20.21 1.13 3.46
N GLY A 170 19.14 0.38 3.16
CA GLY A 170 18.98 -0.30 1.88
C GLY A 170 18.89 0.68 0.70
N VAL A 171 18.09 1.73 0.86
CA VAL A 171 17.96 2.81 -0.14
C VAL A 171 19.29 3.56 -0.34
N GLU A 172 19.97 3.95 0.74
CA GLU A 172 21.23 4.71 0.68
C GLU A 172 22.36 3.89 0.03
N THR A 173 22.39 2.57 0.23
CA THR A 173 23.34 1.68 -0.45
C THR A 173 23.19 1.73 -1.97
N ILE A 174 21.95 1.83 -2.47
CA ILE A 174 21.66 1.94 -3.90
C ILE A 174 22.06 3.32 -4.43
N ILE A 175 21.72 4.38 -3.68
CA ILE A 175 22.08 5.77 -4.05
C ILE A 175 23.60 5.93 -4.17
N ASN A 176 24.37 5.30 -3.28
CA ASN A 176 25.82 5.42 -3.25
C ASN A 176 26.53 4.63 -4.37
N ARG A 177 25.87 3.64 -4.99
CA ARG A 177 26.49 2.80 -6.03
C ARG A 177 26.06 3.19 -7.45
N GLU A 178 24.91 3.84 -7.63
CA GLU A 178 24.40 4.22 -8.94
C GLU A 178 23.44 5.42 -8.88
N LYS A 179 23.23 6.07 -10.04
CA LYS A 179 22.28 7.16 -10.17
C LYS A 179 20.85 6.65 -9.98
N VAL A 180 20.10 7.30 -9.09
CA VAL A 180 18.67 7.08 -8.87
C VAL A 180 17.91 8.30 -9.40
N ASP A 181 17.00 8.09 -10.35
CA ASP A 181 16.23 9.16 -10.98
C ASP A 181 14.92 9.43 -10.26
N MET A 182 14.39 8.44 -9.53
CA MET A 182 13.14 8.54 -8.79
C MET A 182 13.11 7.56 -7.62
N CYS A 183 12.50 7.95 -6.50
CA CYS A 183 12.13 7.05 -5.43
C CYS A 183 10.61 7.03 -5.22
N VAL A 184 10.05 5.84 -4.99
CA VAL A 184 8.66 5.67 -4.54
C VAL A 184 8.69 4.98 -3.19
N THR A 185 8.01 5.52 -2.18
CA THR A 185 7.96 4.93 -0.84
C THR A 185 6.53 4.70 -0.36
N ILE A 186 6.28 3.50 0.17
CA ILE A 186 4.97 3.10 0.71
C ILE A 186 5.16 2.20 1.92
N GLY A 187 4.57 2.56 3.05
CA GLY A 187 4.67 1.79 4.29
C GLY A 187 4.20 2.59 5.51
N PRO A 188 4.69 2.26 6.71
CA PRO A 188 4.43 3.07 7.90
C PRO A 188 4.82 4.54 7.68
N ALA A 189 4.03 5.49 8.17
CA ALA A 189 4.28 6.92 7.98
C ALA A 189 5.68 7.36 8.45
N ILE A 190 6.17 6.79 9.56
CA ILE A 190 7.53 7.06 10.05
C ILE A 190 8.62 6.58 9.08
N MET A 191 8.38 5.45 8.40
CA MET A 191 9.29 4.91 7.40
C MET A 191 9.35 5.83 6.18
N MET A 192 8.18 6.22 5.65
CA MET A 192 8.08 7.15 4.51
C MET A 192 8.73 8.50 4.84
N LYS A 193 8.57 9.01 6.08
CA LYS A 193 9.26 10.21 6.56
C LYS A 193 10.78 10.10 6.43
N PHE A 194 11.37 9.01 6.91
CA PHE A 194 12.83 8.86 6.87
C PHE A 194 13.37 8.58 5.47
N VAL A 195 12.62 7.90 4.59
CA VAL A 195 12.97 7.78 3.17
C VAL A 195 12.91 9.16 2.47
N SER A 196 11.89 9.96 2.77
CA SER A 196 11.78 11.35 2.28
C SER A 196 12.98 12.20 2.70
N LEU A 197 13.34 12.19 3.99
CA LEU A 197 14.48 12.94 4.51
C LEU A 197 15.81 12.47 3.89
N LEU A 198 16.01 11.16 3.75
CA LEU A 198 17.19 10.58 3.12
C LEU A 198 17.31 11.05 1.67
N THR A 199 16.28 10.82 0.86
CA THR A 199 16.30 11.15 -0.57
C THR A 199 16.42 12.65 -0.83
N LYS A 200 15.89 13.49 0.06
CA LYS A 200 16.06 14.95 0.00
C LYS A 200 17.52 15.39 0.15
N LYS A 201 18.31 14.72 1.01
CA LYS A 201 19.76 14.97 1.15
C LYS A 201 20.52 14.75 -0.16
N TYR A 202 20.03 13.85 -1.00
CA TYR A 202 20.62 13.48 -2.29
C TYR A 202 19.89 14.13 -3.48
N GLU A 203 18.94 15.04 -3.24
CA GLU A 203 18.16 15.72 -4.27
C GLU A 203 17.42 14.78 -5.24
N ILE A 204 17.03 13.60 -4.75
CA ILE A 204 16.29 12.60 -5.53
C ILE A 204 14.79 12.90 -5.41
N PRO A 205 14.06 13.07 -6.53
CA PRO A 205 12.61 13.17 -6.51
C PRO A 205 11.98 11.94 -5.85
N THR A 206 11.10 12.17 -4.88
CA THR A 206 10.48 11.08 -4.11
C THR A 206 8.98 11.25 -4.01
N VAL A 207 8.24 10.21 -4.38
CA VAL A 207 6.80 10.12 -4.18
C VAL A 207 6.48 9.21 -3.01
N ALA A 208 5.57 9.64 -2.13
CA ALA A 208 5.01 8.81 -1.07
C ALA A 208 3.54 8.54 -1.34
N SER A 209 3.13 7.27 -1.35
CA SER A 209 1.71 6.90 -1.37
C SER A 209 1.18 6.84 0.06
N LEU A 210 0.34 7.80 0.42
CA LEU A 210 -0.11 8.00 1.79
C LEU A 210 -1.27 7.06 2.15
N ASN A 211 -1.25 6.55 3.37
CA ASN A 211 -2.24 5.62 3.93
C ASN A 211 -3.03 6.25 5.11
N THR A 212 -3.51 7.49 4.94
CA THR A 212 -4.34 8.19 5.93
C THR A 212 -5.68 7.49 6.16
N ILE A 213 -6.32 7.75 7.31
CA ILE A 213 -7.70 7.31 7.59
C ILE A 213 -8.65 7.81 6.50
N MET A 214 -9.50 6.93 5.97
CA MET A 214 -10.52 7.27 4.98
C MET A 214 -11.88 6.75 5.43
N VAL A 215 -12.96 7.43 5.01
CA VAL A 215 -14.34 6.99 5.27
C VAL A 215 -15.11 6.90 3.95
N ASP A 216 -15.40 8.03 3.33
CA ASP A 216 -16.13 8.09 2.06
C ASP A 216 -15.25 7.69 0.87
N GLY A 217 -14.01 8.20 0.83
CA GLY A 217 -13.06 8.00 -0.27
C GLY A 217 -13.30 8.88 -1.49
N THR A 218 -14.18 9.88 -1.39
CA THR A 218 -14.71 10.68 -2.51
C THR A 218 -14.59 12.20 -2.30
N GLY A 219 -13.91 12.62 -1.22
CA GLY A 219 -13.64 14.03 -0.92
C GLY A 219 -14.72 14.75 -0.11
N MET A 220 -15.70 14.02 0.43
CA MET A 220 -16.86 14.65 1.09
C MET A 220 -16.60 15.06 2.54
N CYS A 221 -15.73 14.35 3.28
CA CYS A 221 -15.62 14.53 4.74
C CYS A 221 -14.29 15.11 5.24
N GLY A 222 -13.20 15.03 4.47
CA GLY A 222 -11.87 15.47 4.93
C GLY A 222 -11.22 14.60 6.03
N ALA A 223 -11.70 13.37 6.28
CA ALA A 223 -11.06 12.43 7.20
C ALA A 223 -9.62 12.11 6.76
N CYS A 224 -9.41 11.98 5.45
CA CYS A 224 -8.12 11.68 4.83
C CYS A 224 -7.23 12.91 4.62
N ARG A 225 -7.52 14.04 5.26
CA ARG A 225 -6.74 15.25 5.03
C ARG A 225 -5.31 15.10 5.56
N VAL A 226 -4.39 15.76 4.87
CA VAL A 226 -3.00 15.95 5.26
C VAL A 226 -2.49 17.29 4.70
N THR A 227 -1.58 17.94 5.41
CA THR A 227 -0.90 19.13 4.89
C THR A 227 0.22 18.74 3.93
N ILE A 228 0.15 19.27 2.71
CA ILE A 228 1.18 19.16 1.66
C ILE A 228 1.62 20.58 1.32
N ASP A 229 2.90 20.92 1.55
CA ASP A 229 3.46 22.24 1.24
C ASP A 229 2.68 23.42 1.86
N GLY A 230 2.26 23.25 3.12
CA GLY A 230 1.44 24.23 3.84
C GLY A 230 -0.03 24.29 3.44
N VAL A 231 -0.48 23.47 2.47
CA VAL A 231 -1.86 23.43 1.98
C VAL A 231 -2.53 22.13 2.37
N THR A 232 -3.74 22.19 2.93
CA THR A 232 -4.55 21.00 3.20
C THR A 232 -4.98 20.33 1.89
N LYS A 233 -4.68 19.03 1.76
CA LYS A 233 -5.09 18.17 0.64
C LYS A 233 -5.86 16.97 1.14
N PHE A 234 -6.76 16.42 0.32
CA PHE A 234 -7.53 15.23 0.64
C PHE A 234 -6.95 14.03 -0.12
N VAL A 235 -6.31 13.11 0.61
CA VAL A 235 -5.56 11.98 0.02
C VAL A 235 -6.42 11.14 -0.95
N CYS A 236 -7.73 10.99 -0.70
CA CYS A 236 -8.60 10.18 -1.55
C CYS A 236 -8.91 10.76 -2.94
N VAL A 237 -8.76 12.07 -3.14
CA VAL A 237 -9.08 12.76 -4.41
C VAL A 237 -7.90 13.55 -5.00
N ASP A 238 -7.04 14.08 -4.15
CA ASP A 238 -5.82 14.78 -4.55
C ASP A 238 -4.62 13.84 -4.72
N GLY A 239 -4.65 12.68 -4.05
CA GLY A 239 -3.57 11.68 -4.01
C GLY A 239 -4.03 10.31 -4.54
N PRO A 240 -3.59 9.18 -3.93
CA PRO A 240 -2.93 9.08 -2.63
C PRO A 240 -1.44 9.41 -2.64
N GLU A 241 -0.87 9.59 -3.84
CA GLU A 241 0.53 9.87 -4.05
C GLU A 241 0.83 11.37 -4.04
N PHE A 242 1.85 11.77 -3.29
CA PHE A 242 2.32 13.15 -3.18
C PHE A 242 3.85 13.21 -3.22
N ASP A 243 4.38 14.38 -3.54
CA ASP A 243 5.81 14.70 -3.32
C ASP A 243 6.14 14.53 -1.83
N ALA A 244 6.93 13.50 -1.53
CA ALA A 244 7.25 13.10 -0.18
C ALA A 244 8.00 14.19 0.58
N HIS A 245 8.73 15.08 -0.10
CA HIS A 245 9.50 16.16 0.54
C HIS A 245 8.60 17.30 1.05
N LYS A 246 7.34 17.32 0.63
CA LYS A 246 6.33 18.32 0.97
C LYS A 246 5.28 17.83 1.97
N VAL A 247 5.28 16.54 2.32
CA VAL A 247 4.30 15.93 3.22
C VAL A 247 4.60 16.30 4.68
N ASN A 248 3.58 16.76 5.41
CA ASN A 248 3.64 16.84 6.86
C ASN A 248 3.43 15.45 7.51
N PHE A 249 4.50 14.68 7.61
CA PHE A 249 4.45 13.33 8.21
C PHE A 249 4.11 13.33 9.70
N ASP A 250 4.43 14.40 10.44
CA ASP A 250 4.14 14.48 11.88
C ASP A 250 2.64 14.65 12.13
N GLU A 251 1.98 15.52 11.36
CA GLU A 251 0.52 15.60 11.34
C GLU A 251 -0.09 14.25 10.97
N MET A 252 0.41 13.61 9.91
CA MET A 252 -0.10 12.32 9.44
C MET A 252 -0.01 11.24 10.54
N MET A 253 1.13 11.12 11.23
CA MET A 253 1.31 10.14 12.30
C MET A 253 0.41 10.38 13.51
N MET A 254 0.22 11.65 13.90
CA MET A 254 -0.70 12.04 14.96
C MET A 254 -2.13 11.60 14.59
N ARG A 255 -2.57 11.90 13.36
CA ARG A 255 -3.91 11.53 12.87
C ARG A 255 -4.12 10.02 12.81
N LEU A 256 -3.13 9.27 12.35
CA LEU A 256 -3.17 7.79 12.29
C LEU A 256 -3.22 7.12 13.67
N SER A 257 -2.91 7.84 14.74
CA SER A 257 -2.96 7.29 16.10
C SER A 257 -4.26 7.62 16.83
N ALA A 258 -5.20 8.35 16.19
CA ALA A 258 -6.39 8.89 16.83
C ALA A 258 -7.36 7.81 17.37
N TYR A 259 -7.45 6.64 16.71
CA TYR A 259 -8.42 5.59 17.04
C TYR A 259 -7.77 4.29 17.54
N LYS A 260 -6.48 4.32 17.87
CA LYS A 260 -5.76 3.11 18.32
C LYS A 260 -6.40 2.42 19.54
N PRO A 261 -6.89 3.14 20.57
CA PRO A 261 -7.58 2.52 21.69
C PRO A 261 -8.83 1.75 21.25
N GLU A 262 -9.69 2.38 20.44
CA GLU A 262 -10.94 1.83 19.93
C GLU A 262 -10.69 0.65 18.98
N GLU A 263 -9.70 0.76 18.11
CA GLU A 263 -9.26 -0.33 17.22
C GLU A 263 -8.79 -1.56 18.01
N ALA A 264 -8.01 -1.35 19.08
CA ALA A 264 -7.51 -2.41 19.94
C ALA A 264 -8.64 -3.09 20.72
N GLU A 265 -9.55 -2.30 21.29
CA GLU A 265 -10.74 -2.82 22.00
C GLU A 265 -11.62 -3.64 21.05
N ALA A 266 -11.95 -3.08 19.88
CA ALA A 266 -12.77 -3.75 18.87
C ALA A 266 -12.12 -5.07 18.40
N PHE A 267 -10.80 -5.08 18.22
CA PHE A 267 -10.09 -6.29 17.80
C PHE A 267 -10.01 -7.35 18.89
N ASN A 268 -9.86 -6.96 20.16
CA ASN A 268 -9.93 -7.89 21.29
C ASN A 268 -11.33 -8.51 21.42
N ASN A 269 -12.39 -7.70 21.31
CA ASN A 269 -13.76 -8.18 21.31
C ASN A 269 -14.03 -9.15 20.16
N TYR A 270 -13.55 -8.83 18.96
CA TYR A 270 -13.65 -9.69 17.79
C TYR A 270 -12.94 -11.04 17.98
N LYS A 271 -11.75 -11.06 18.58
CA LYS A 271 -11.04 -12.31 18.88
C LYS A 271 -11.80 -13.18 19.88
N ASN A 272 -12.30 -12.58 20.95
CA ASN A 272 -13.03 -13.30 22.00
C ASN A 272 -14.34 -13.93 21.51
N GLN A 273 -14.96 -13.36 20.47
CA GLN A 273 -16.18 -13.90 19.85
C GLN A 273 -15.91 -15.03 18.84
N ASN A 274 -14.68 -15.16 18.34
CA ASN A 274 -14.29 -16.13 17.30
C ASN A 274 -13.26 -17.17 17.78
N CYS A 275 -12.95 -17.19 19.08
CA CYS A 275 -12.22 -18.26 19.77
C CYS A 275 -13.24 -19.20 20.44
#